data_AF-A0ABD0NYJ5-F1
#
_entry.id   AF-A0ABD0NYJ5-F1
#
_cell.length_a   1.000
_cell.length_b   1.000
_cell.length_c   1.000
_cell.angle_alpha   90.00
_cell.angle_beta   90.00
_cell.angle_gamma   90.00
#
_symmetry.space_group_name_H-M   'P 1'
#
loop_
_entity.id
_entity.type
_entity.pdbx_description
1 polymer ?
#
loop_
_entity_poly.entity_id
_entity_poly.type
_entity_poly.pdbx_seq_one_letter_code
_entity_poly.pdbx_strand_id
1 'polypeptide(L)' 'VSGEEGGNVTVQCLYSDKFNDAEKKWCRSGDLHSCQTAQDIEPSLGAALQINDTIDGVYTVTLTGLKKKDAG' A
#
# COMPACT_ATOMS: atom_id res chain seq x y z
N VAL A 1 9.13 5.95 6.25
CA VAL A 1 8.27 5.10 7.10
C VAL A 1 9.13 3.95 7.59
N SER A 2 8.95 3.50 8.84
CA SER A 2 9.76 2.43 9.43
C SER A 2 8.85 1.48 10.20
N GLY A 3 9.20 0.20 10.22
CA GLY A 3 8.46 -0.84 10.94
C GLY A 3 9.37 -2.00 11.30
N GLU A 4 8.96 -2.79 12.28
CA GLU A 4 9.69 -3.96 12.75
C GLU A 4 9.27 -5.21 11.98
N GLU A 5 10.16 -6.18 11.87
CA GLU A 5 9.85 -7.50 11.27
C GLU A 5 8.71 -8.18 12.05
N GLY A 6 7.71 -8.69 11.32
CA GLY A 6 6.45 -9.21 11.86
C GLY A 6 5.41 -8.14 12.23
N GLY A 7 5.81 -6.86 12.28
CA GLY A 7 4.94 -5.74 12.62
C GLY A 7 4.04 -5.29 11.47
N ASN A 8 3.36 -4.16 11.69
CA ASN A 8 2.56 -3.49 10.68
C ASN A 8 3.01 -2.03 10.49
N VAL A 9 2.72 -1.52 9.31
CA VAL A 9 2.97 -0.12 8.94
C VAL A 9 1.73 0.38 8.21
N THR A 10 1.29 1.58 8.56
CA THR A 10 0.21 2.28 7.87
C THR A 10 0.75 3.57 7.29
N VAL A 11 0.47 3.80 6.02
CA VAL A 11 0.88 4.98 5.26
C VAL A 11 -0.37 5.68 4.77
N GLN A 12 -0.48 6.98 5.03
CA GLN A 12 -1.54 7.81 4.50
C GLN A 12 -1.00 8.65 3.35
N CYS A 13 -1.69 8.59 2.21
CA CYS A 13 -1.33 9.30 1.01
C CYS A 13 -2.45 10.29 0.68
N LEU A 14 -2.09 11.58 0.68
CA LEU A 14 -2.98 12.66 0.29
C LEU A 14 -3.03 12.76 -1.24
N TYR A 15 -4.22 12.98 -1.80
CA TYR A 15 -4.41 13.22 -3.22
C TYR A 15 -5.46 14.32 -3.46
N SER A 16 -5.35 15.00 -4.60
CA SER A 16 -6.31 16.04 -4.99
C SER A 16 -7.62 15.43 -5.50
N ASP A 17 -8.74 16.15 -5.36
CA ASP A 17 -10.09 15.69 -5.75
C ASP A 17 -10.20 15.18 -7.19
N LYS A 18 -9.33 15.66 -8.08
CA LYS A 18 -9.21 15.19 -9.48
C LYS A 18 -8.94 13.68 -9.59
N PHE A 19 -8.43 13.05 -8.53
CA PHE A 19 -8.09 11.64 -8.47
C PHE A 19 -9.06 10.81 -7.60
N ASN A 20 -10.24 11.35 -7.25
CA ASN A 20 -11.25 10.59 -6.53
C ASN A 20 -11.64 9.30 -7.25
N ASP A 21 -11.89 9.38 -8.56
CA ASP A 21 -12.25 8.21 -9.39
C ASP A 21 -11.03 7.42 -9.91
N ALA A 22 -9.80 7.87 -9.57
CA ALA A 22 -8.59 7.21 -10.03
C ALA A 22 -8.28 5.97 -9.18
N GLU A 23 -7.91 4.88 -9.86
CA GLU A 23 -7.45 3.65 -9.19
C GLU A 23 -6.19 3.92 -8.34
N LYS A 24 -6.27 3.58 -7.04
CA LYS A 24 -5.15 3.74 -6.11
C LYS A 24 -4.23 2.52 -6.19
N LYS A 25 -2.91 2.78 -6.29
CA LYS A 25 -1.87 1.77 -6.45
C LYS A 25 -0.77 1.96 -5.42
N TRP A 26 -0.17 0.86 -5.01
CA TRP A 26 1.02 0.84 -4.19
C TRP A 26 2.14 0.12 -4.93
N CYS A 27 3.29 0.77 -5.08
CA CYS A 27 4.44 0.21 -5.79
C CYS A 27 5.66 0.23 -4.86
N ARG A 28 6.56 -0.73 -5.05
CA ARG A 28 7.87 -0.67 -4.42
C ARG A 28 8.66 0.49 -5.04
N SER A 29 9.35 1.24 -4.19
CA SER A 29 10.26 2.29 -4.63
C SER A 29 11.29 1.72 -5.61
N GLY A 30 11.48 2.40 -6.74
CA GLY A 30 12.42 2.01 -7.78
C GLY A 30 11.95 0.88 -8.71
N ASP A 31 10.78 0.27 -8.48
CA ASP A 31 10.25 -0.80 -9.35
C ASP A 31 8.77 -0.56 -9.70
N LEU A 32 8.52 0.12 -10.82
CA LEU A 32 7.17 0.44 -11.31
C LEU A 32 6.38 -0.80 -11.77
N HIS A 33 7.04 -1.94 -11.93
CA HIS A 33 6.38 -3.20 -12.29
C HIS A 33 5.79 -3.93 -11.08
N SER A 34 6.18 -3.57 -9.86
CA SER A 34 5.65 -4.13 -8.60
C SER A 34 4.34 -3.49 -8.12
N CYS A 35 3.72 -2.60 -8.92
CA CYS A 35 2.51 -1.91 -8.50
C CYS A 35 1.34 -2.89 -8.28
N GLN A 36 0.70 -2.79 -7.13
CA GLN A 36 -0.49 -3.56 -6.77
C GLN A 36 -1.68 -2.62 -6.50
N THR A 37 -2.86 -3.02 -6.95
CA THR A 37 -4.14 -2.36 -6.63
C THR A 37 -4.84 -3.07 -5.47
N ALA A 38 -5.94 -2.50 -4.97
CA ALA A 38 -6.78 -3.17 -3.99
C ALA A 38 -7.36 -4.52 -4.48
N GLN A 39 -7.50 -4.70 -5.80
CA GLN A 39 -8.09 -5.89 -6.43
C GLN A 39 -7.04 -7.00 -6.65
N ASP A 40 -5.76 -6.64 -6.78
CA ASP A 40 -4.65 -7.60 -6.97
C ASP A 40 -4.23 -8.30 -5.68
N ILE A 41 -4.81 -7.92 -4.54
CA ILE A 41 -4.50 -8.49 -3.23
C ILE A 41 -5.20 -9.85 -3.11
N GLU A 42 -4.67 -10.85 -3.83
CA GLU A 42 -4.84 -12.26 -3.46
C GLU A 42 -4.05 -12.51 -2.16
N PRO A 43 -4.57 -13.28 -1.18
CA PRO A 43 -3.95 -13.54 0.13
C PRO A 43 -2.68 -14.43 0.07
N SER A 44 -1.85 -14.27 -0.95
CA SER A 44 -0.66 -15.08 -1.19
C SER A 44 0.58 -14.53 -0.47
N LEU A 45 0.81 -15.11 0.70
CA LEU A 45 2.11 -15.45 1.30
C LEU A 45 3.22 -14.38 1.32
N GLY A 46 3.03 -13.34 2.12
CA GLY A 46 4.21 -12.75 2.76
C GLY A 46 4.00 -11.53 3.63
N ALA A 47 3.08 -10.66 3.22
CA ALA A 47 2.58 -9.52 3.96
C ALA A 47 1.21 -9.21 3.36
N ALA A 48 0.17 -9.05 4.16
CA ALA A 48 -1.13 -8.64 3.60
C ALA A 48 -1.08 -7.13 3.42
N LEU A 49 -0.82 -6.70 2.18
CA LEU A 49 -1.06 -5.33 1.74
C LEU A 49 -2.56 -5.07 1.81
N GLN A 50 -2.98 -3.93 2.33
CA GLN A 50 -4.37 -3.47 2.32
C GLN A 50 -4.39 -2.04 1.84
N ILE A 51 -5.22 -1.75 0.84
CA ILE A 51 -5.39 -0.40 0.30
C ILE A 51 -6.84 0.00 0.56
N ASN A 52 -7.04 1.09 1.31
CA ASN A 52 -8.34 1.63 1.65
C ASN A 52 -8.42 3.10 1.26
N ASP A 53 -9.28 3.43 0.31
CA ASP A 53 -9.50 4.80 -0.15
C ASP A 53 -10.73 5.40 0.52
N THR A 54 -10.62 6.58 1.15
CA THR A 54 -11.76 7.21 1.85
C THR A 54 -12.51 8.22 0.99
N ILE A 55 -12.12 8.44 -0.28
CA ILE A 55 -12.76 9.38 -1.23
C ILE A 55 -12.76 10.85 -0.74
N ASP A 56 -12.09 11.11 0.38
CA ASP A 56 -11.95 12.43 1.02
C ASP A 56 -10.55 13.01 0.77
N GLY A 57 -9.93 12.64 -0.36
CA GLY A 57 -8.56 13.05 -0.69
C GLY A 57 -7.48 12.32 0.10
N VAL A 58 -7.81 11.22 0.80
CA VAL A 58 -6.85 10.38 1.53
C VAL A 58 -7.07 8.91 1.19
N TYR A 59 -6.02 8.21 0.79
CA TYR A 59 -6.02 6.76 0.75
C TYR A 59 -4.95 6.22 1.68
N THR A 60 -5.26 5.10 2.31
CA THR A 60 -4.45 4.47 3.34
C THR A 60 -3.94 3.14 2.84
N VAL A 61 -2.64 2.90 3.02
CA VAL A 61 -1.99 1.64 2.70
C VAL A 61 -1.47 1.03 3.98
N THR A 62 -1.90 -0.18 4.30
CA THR A 62 -1.42 -0.93 5.46
C THR A 62 -0.67 -2.15 4.98
N LEU A 63 0.59 -2.28 5.39
CA LEU A 63 1.37 -3.49 5.25
C LEU A 63 1.41 -4.21 6.59
N THR A 64 1.02 -5.48 6.61
CA THR A 64 1.01 -6.31 7.82
C THR A 64 1.98 -7.48 7.67
N GLY A 65 2.60 -7.91 8.78
CA GLY A 65 3.55 -9.02 8.75
C GLY A 65 4.83 -8.66 7.99
N LEU A 66 5.38 -7.47 8.24
CA LEU A 66 6.56 -6.95 7.56
C LEU A 66 7.72 -7.94 7.58
N LYS A 67 8.42 -8.07 6.46
CA LYS A 67 9.63 -8.89 6.31
C LYS A 67 10.78 -8.00 5.88
N LYS A 68 12.02 -8.44 6.15
CA LYS A 68 13.23 -7.72 5.68
C LYS A 68 13.22 -7.44 4.17
N LYS A 69 12.63 -8.33 3.38
CA LYS A 69 12.49 -8.17 1.93
C LYS A 69 11.58 -7.00 1.51
N ASP A 70 10.74 -6.50 2.42
CA ASP A 70 9.78 -5.42 2.13
C ASP A 70 10.42 -4.03 2.28
N ALA A 71 11.64 -3.95 2.84
CA ALA A 71 12.42 -2.71 2.90
C ALA A 71 12.88 -2.28 1.50
N GLY A 72 12.80 -0.97 1.22
CA GLY A 72 13.22 -0.36 -0.04
C GLY A 72 13.25 1.16 0.04
#